data_AF-A0A193FT09-F1
#
_entry.id   AF-A0A193FT09-F1
#
_cell.length_a   1.000
_cell.length_b   1.000
_cell.length_c   1.000
_cell.angle_alpha   90.00
_cell.angle_beta   90.00
_cell.angle_gamma   90.00
#
_symmetry.space_group_name_H-M   'P 1'
#
loop_
_entity.id
_entity.type
_entity.pdbx_description
1 polymer ?
#
loop_
_entity_poly.entity_id
_entity_poly.type
_entity_poly.pdbx_seq_one_letter_code
_entity_poly.pdbx_strand_id
1 'polypeptide(L)'
;MRAALARITELEKQLALADRGWQLLGRSRAAFISSLRHTGLSYAHAQIKFDDFVEEQRRLYEHLTQALQAAHEHYASLARSAAGEEAPERHPDEHPGEVAAAPTRP
;
A
#
# COMPACT_ATOMS: atom_id res chain seq x y z
N MET A 1 11.42 -3.96 -6.35
CA MET A 1 10.06 -4.21 -6.91
C MET A 1 9.31 -5.40 -6.30
N ARG A 2 9.88 -6.61 -6.22
CA ARG A 2 9.15 -7.80 -5.70
C ARG A 2 8.52 -7.60 -4.30
N ALA A 3 9.24 -6.95 -3.39
CA ALA A 3 8.73 -6.66 -2.05
C ALA A 3 7.51 -5.71 -2.05
N ALA A 4 7.47 -4.74 -2.97
CA ALA A 4 6.33 -3.84 -3.12
C ALA A 4 5.09 -4.56 -3.66
N LEU A 5 5.26 -5.47 -4.62
CA LEU A 5 4.16 -6.34 -5.09
C LEU A 5 3.67 -7.28 -3.99
N ALA A 6 4.57 -7.90 -3.23
CA ALA A 6 4.18 -8.75 -2.10
C ALA A 6 3.37 -7.97 -1.06
N ARG A 7 3.71 -6.71 -0.81
CA ARG A 7 2.96 -5.83 0.10
C ARG A 7 1.56 -5.53 -0.42
N ILE A 8 1.40 -5.24 -1.71
CA ILE A 8 0.09 -5.05 -2.35
C ILE A 8 -0.75 -6.32 -2.20
N THR A 9 -0.23 -7.48 -2.58
CA THR A 9 -0.95 -8.76 -2.49
C THR A 9 -1.38 -9.11 -1.07
N GLU A 10 -0.56 -8.79 -0.06
CA GLU A 10 -0.94 -9.01 1.33
C GLU A 10 -2.09 -8.09 1.76
N LEU A 11 -2.04 -6.81 1.39
CA LEU A 11 -3.10 -5.85 1.70
C LEU A 11 -4.42 -6.21 0.99
N GLU A 12 -4.38 -6.68 -0.25
CA GLU A 12 -5.55 -7.18 -0.97
C GLU A 12 -6.22 -8.35 -0.25
N LYS A 13 -5.42 -9.31 0.27
CA LYS A 13 -5.95 -10.44 1.06
C LYS A 13 -6.61 -9.96 2.35
N GLN A 14 -5.96 -9.04 3.06
CA GLN A 14 -6.49 -8.48 4.30
C GLN A 14 -7.79 -7.72 4.06
N LEU A 15 -7.86 -6.93 2.98
CA LEU A 15 -9.07 -6.20 2.59
C LEU A 15 -10.21 -7.17 2.24
N ALA A 16 -9.93 -8.23 1.48
CA ALA A 16 -10.92 -9.25 1.16
C ALA A 16 -11.46 -9.99 2.41
N LEU A 17 -10.63 -10.18 3.44
CA LEU A 17 -11.07 -10.72 4.72
C LEU A 17 -11.93 -9.71 5.49
N ALA A 18 -11.54 -8.44 5.51
CA ALA A 18 -12.31 -7.37 6.13
C ALA A 18 -13.71 -7.22 5.48
N ASP A 19 -13.80 -7.29 4.15
CA ASP A 19 -15.06 -7.28 3.41
C ASP A 19 -16.00 -8.43 3.82
N ARG A 20 -15.46 -9.64 3.93
CA ARG A 20 -16.23 -10.80 4.41
C ARG A 20 -16.72 -10.59 5.84
N GLY A 21 -15.86 -10.05 6.71
CA GLY A 21 -16.22 -9.68 8.07
C GLY A 21 -17.38 -8.68 8.09
N TRP A 22 -17.31 -7.65 7.25
CA TRP A 22 -18.35 -6.63 7.12
C TRP A 22 -19.71 -7.21 6.68
N GLN A 23 -19.71 -8.10 5.70
CA GLN A 23 -20.94 -8.78 5.26
C GLN A 23 -21.56 -9.64 6.37
N LEU A 24 -20.74 -10.24 7.23
CA LEU A 24 -21.20 -11.04 8.36
C LEU A 24 -21.77 -10.18 9.50
N LEU A 25 -21.21 -8.98 9.75
CA LEU A 25 -21.69 -8.05 10.78
C LEU A 25 -23.18 -7.73 10.65
N GLY A 26 -23.63 -7.45 9.42
CA GLY A 26 -25.04 -7.12 9.15
C GLY A 26 -26.01 -8.25 9.52
N ARG A 27 -25.53 -9.50 9.47
CA ARG A 27 -26.33 -10.70 9.78
C ARG A 27 -26.14 -11.18 11.23
N SER A 28 -25.05 -10.78 11.89
CA SER A 28 -24.66 -11.31 13.20
C SER A 28 -25.19 -10.49 14.38
N ARG A 29 -25.68 -9.26 14.16
CA ARG A 29 -26.11 -8.33 15.24
C ARG A 29 -26.94 -8.99 16.34
N ALA A 30 -28.01 -9.69 15.97
CA ALA A 30 -28.90 -10.31 16.95
C ALA A 30 -28.20 -11.42 17.74
N ALA A 31 -27.43 -12.28 17.06
CA ALA A 31 -26.69 -13.37 17.69
C ALA A 31 -25.56 -12.86 18.60
N PHE A 32 -24.85 -11.82 18.17
CA PHE A 32 -23.78 -11.19 18.95
C PHE A 32 -24.32 -10.53 20.22
N ILE A 33 -25.35 -9.70 20.09
CA ILE A 33 -26.00 -9.06 21.25
C ILE A 33 -26.56 -10.13 22.19
N SER A 34 -27.17 -11.18 21.65
CA SER A 34 -27.65 -12.30 22.46
C SER A 34 -26.51 -12.99 23.22
N SER A 35 -25.40 -13.29 22.56
CA SER A 35 -24.21 -13.88 23.19
C SER A 35 -23.69 -13.03 24.35
N LEU A 36 -23.55 -11.71 24.14
CA LEU A 36 -23.13 -10.79 25.21
C LEU A 36 -24.12 -10.75 26.38
N ARG A 37 -25.42 -10.81 26.10
CA ARG A 37 -26.41 -10.86 27.17
C ARG A 37 -26.32 -12.13 28.02
N HIS A 38 -25.91 -13.27 27.43
CA HIS A 38 -25.67 -14.50 28.20
C HIS A 38 -24.51 -14.37 29.20
N THR A 39 -23.62 -13.39 29.03
CA THR A 39 -22.56 -13.08 30.00
C THR A 39 -23.02 -12.13 31.11
N GLY A 40 -24.32 -11.80 31.18
CA GLY A 40 -24.89 -10.89 32.18
C GLY A 40 -24.91 -9.41 31.76
N LEU A 41 -24.54 -9.07 30.54
CA LEU A 41 -24.68 -7.70 30.03
C LEU A 41 -26.17 -7.37 29.82
N SER A 42 -26.55 -6.14 30.17
CA SER A 42 -27.86 -5.61 29.75
C SER A 42 -27.89 -5.49 28.23
N TYR A 43 -29.10 -5.47 27.64
CA TYR A 43 -29.25 -5.26 26.20
C TYR A 43 -28.58 -3.96 25.75
N ALA A 44 -28.72 -2.86 26.51
CA ALA A 44 -28.10 -1.58 26.19
C ALA A 44 -26.56 -1.67 26.14
N HIS A 45 -25.93 -2.31 27.13
CA HIS A 45 -24.47 -2.48 27.13
C HIS A 45 -24.00 -3.43 26.03
N ALA A 46 -24.76 -4.50 25.74
CA ALA A 46 -24.46 -5.41 24.64
C ALA A 46 -24.58 -4.71 23.27
N GLN A 47 -25.55 -3.82 23.12
CA GLN A 47 -25.70 -3.00 21.93
C GLN A 47 -24.52 -2.04 21.75
N ILE A 48 -24.13 -1.30 22.80
CA ILE A 48 -22.95 -0.41 22.75
C ILE A 48 -21.71 -1.19 22.31
N LYS A 49 -21.46 -2.36 22.90
CA LYS A 49 -20.31 -3.20 22.51
C LYS A 49 -20.36 -3.68 21.06
N PHE A 50 -21.55 -3.96 20.53
CA PHE A 50 -21.71 -4.31 19.13
C PHE A 50 -21.42 -3.09 18.23
N ASP A 51 -21.96 -1.93 18.58
CA ASP A 51 -21.77 -0.69 17.83
C ASP A 51 -20.28 -0.26 17.83
N ASP A 52 -19.59 -0.37 18.98
CA ASP A 52 -18.14 -0.17 19.10
C ASP A 52 -17.35 -1.13 18.21
N PHE A 53 -17.76 -2.41 18.16
CA PHE A 53 -17.12 -3.40 17.31
C PHE A 53 -17.31 -3.08 15.82
N VAL A 54 -18.51 -2.64 15.41
CA VAL A 54 -18.78 -2.22 14.03
C VAL A 54 -17.90 -1.03 13.64
N GLU A 55 -17.78 -0.05 14.53
CA GLU A 55 -16.92 1.12 14.31
C GLU A 55 -15.45 0.73 14.15
N GLU A 56 -14.94 -0.20 14.97
CA GLU A 56 -13.57 -0.70 14.85
C GLU A 56 -13.35 -1.43 13.53
N GLN A 57 -14.31 -2.26 13.09
CA GLN A 57 -14.23 -2.93 11.79
C GLN A 57 -14.24 -1.93 10.62
N ARG A 58 -15.01 -0.82 10.73
CA ARG A 58 -15.01 0.25 9.73
C ARG A 58 -13.63 0.91 9.64
N ARG A 59 -13.04 1.28 10.78
CA ARG A 59 -11.71 1.90 10.82
C ARG A 59 -10.63 1.00 10.24
N LEU A 60 -10.69 -0.29 10.53
CA LEU A 60 -9.77 -1.27 9.94
C LEU A 60 -9.88 -1.31 8.41
N TYR A 61 -11.11 -1.33 7.89
CA TYR A 61 -11.35 -1.32 6.44
C TYR A 61 -10.82 -0.05 5.76
N GLU A 62 -11.10 1.11 6.34
CA GLU A 62 -10.60 2.41 5.87
C GLU A 62 -9.06 2.45 5.86
N HIS A 63 -8.43 2.00 6.94
CA HIS A 63 -6.98 1.92 7.05
C HIS A 63 -6.36 0.99 6.00
N LEU A 64 -6.93 -0.20 5.80
CA LEU A 64 -6.45 -1.15 4.79
C LEU A 64 -6.59 -0.60 3.37
N THR A 65 -7.68 0.11 3.09
CA THR A 65 -7.92 0.77 1.81
C THR A 65 -6.85 1.84 1.53
N GLN A 66 -6.60 2.72 2.51
CA GLN A 66 -5.57 3.75 2.40
C GLN A 66 -4.16 3.14 2.25
N ALA A 67 -3.86 2.10 3.02
CA ALA A 67 -2.58 1.41 2.95
C ALA A 67 -2.35 0.74 1.58
N LEU A 68 -3.40 0.14 0.99
CA LEU A 68 -3.34 -0.45 -0.34
C LEU A 68 -3.07 0.62 -1.40
N GLN A 69 -3.78 1.74 -1.32
CA GLN A 69 -3.61 2.87 -2.23
C GLN A 69 -2.18 3.43 -2.18
N ALA A 70 -1.64 3.66 -0.98
CA ALA A 70 -0.25 4.07 -0.79
C ALA A 70 0.77 3.04 -1.31
N ALA A 71 0.49 1.74 -1.16
CA ALA A 71 1.35 0.68 -1.68
C ALA A 71 1.39 0.67 -3.22
N HIS A 72 0.26 0.92 -3.88
CA HIS A 72 0.21 1.09 -5.33
C HIS A 72 1.00 2.30 -5.81
N GLU A 73 0.86 3.45 -5.15
CA GLU A 73 1.63 4.67 -5.47
C GLU A 73 3.13 4.44 -5.34
N HIS A 74 3.55 3.79 -4.24
CA HIS A 74 4.95 3.43 -4.02
C HIS A 74 5.47 2.48 -5.10
N TYR A 75 4.70 1.45 -5.47
CA TYR A 75 5.09 0.55 -6.56
C TYR A 75 5.22 1.28 -7.90
N ALA A 76 4.27 2.15 -8.23
CA ALA A 76 4.31 2.95 -9.46
C ALA A 76 5.52 3.89 -9.49
N SER A 77 5.89 4.47 -8.35
CA SER A 77 7.11 5.27 -8.20
C SER A 77 8.36 4.45 -8.52
N LEU A 78 8.50 3.27 -7.89
CA LEU A 78 9.62 2.37 -8.14
C LEU A 78 9.69 1.91 -9.60
N ALA A 79 8.54 1.62 -10.22
CA ALA A 79 8.45 1.22 -11.62
C ALA A 79 8.94 2.32 -12.57
N ARG A 80 8.56 3.58 -12.32
CA ARG A 80 9.04 4.73 -13.10
C ARG A 80 10.54 4.97 -12.93
N SER A 81 11.06 4.86 -11.71
CA SER A 81 12.50 5.02 -11.47
C SER A 81 13.32 3.99 -12.23
N ALA A 82 12.91 2.72 -12.22
CA ALA A 82 13.63 1.68 -12.95
C ALA A 82 13.53 1.84 -14.47
N ALA A 83 12.43 2.37 -15.00
CA ALA A 83 12.27 2.65 -16.43
C ALA A 83 13.05 3.90 -16.89
N GLY A 84 13.31 4.85 -15.98
CA GLY A 84 14.08 6.07 -16.25
C GLY A 84 15.60 5.88 -16.28
N GLU A 85 16.10 4.73 -15.82
CA GLU A 85 17.54 4.42 -15.74
C GLU A 85 18.09 3.80 -17.04
N GLU A 86 17.23 3.55 -18.04
CA GLU A 86 17.60 3.05 -19.38
C GLU A 86 17.76 4.17 -20.44
N ALA A 87 17.98 5.43 -20.04
CA ALA A 87 18.34 6.49 -20.99
C ALA A 87 19.83 6.35 -21.39
N PRO A 88 20.16 6.20 -22.68
CA PRO A 88 21.48 5.74 -23.12
C PRO A 88 22.57 6.79 -22.84
N GLU A 89 23.73 6.29 -22.41
CA GLU A 89 25.01 6.99 -22.43
C GLU A 89 25.17 7.72 -23.77
N ARG A 90 25.08 9.06 -23.74
CA ARG A 90 25.76 9.86 -24.76
C ARG A 90 27.24 9.78 -24.44
N HIS A 91 27.92 8.90 -25.16
CA HIS A 91 29.37 8.81 -25.23
C HIS A 91 29.85 9.68 -26.41
N PRO A 92 30.34 10.91 -26.21
CA PRO A 92 31.19 11.57 -27.17
C PRO A 92 32.64 11.23 -26.81
N ASP A 93 33.16 10.13 -27.33
CA ASP A 93 34.60 9.90 -27.33
C ASP A 93 35.06 9.59 -28.75
N GLU A 94 35.50 10.65 -29.43
CA GLU A 94 36.58 10.56 -30.41
C GLU A 94 37.67 11.55 -29.96
N HIS A 95 38.45 11.05 -29.00
CA HIS A 95 39.88 11.25 -28.71
C HIS A 95 40.67 12.50 -29.17
N PRO A 96 41.53 13.04 -28.28
CA PRO A 96 42.57 14.04 -28.57
C PRO A 96 43.93 13.40 -28.94
N GLY A 97 44.70 14.09 -29.80
CA GLY A 97 46.09 13.82 -30.17
C GLY A 97 46.35 14.27 -31.62
N GLU A 98 47.34 15.08 -32.00
CA GLU A 98 48.69 15.21 -31.49
C GLU A 98 49.31 16.54 -31.97
N VAL A 99 50.33 16.97 -31.24
CA VAL A 99 51.02 18.27 -31.22
C VAL A 99 52.07 18.46 -32.34
N ALA A 100 52.38 19.75 -32.57
CA ALA A 100 53.73 20.35 -32.69
C ALA A 100 54.07 21.03 -34.03
N ALA A 101 54.36 22.33 -33.94
CA ALA A 101 55.69 22.92 -34.21
C ALA A 101 55.56 24.37 -34.74
N ALA A 102 55.88 25.34 -33.89
CA ALA A 102 56.51 26.58 -34.36
C ALA A 102 57.97 26.25 -34.75
N PRO A 103 58.61 26.96 -35.71
CA PRO A 103 59.23 28.24 -35.30
C PRO A 103 59.43 29.31 -36.41
N THR A 104 59.51 30.57 -35.94
CA THR A 104 60.37 31.70 -36.39
C THR A 104 60.21 32.37 -37.77
N ARG A 105 59.71 33.62 -37.72
CA ARG A 105 60.24 34.94 -38.21
C ARG A 105 61.30 35.00 -39.33
N PRO A 106 61.33 36.10 -40.12
CA PRO A 106 61.88 37.40 -39.68
C PRO A 106 60.83 38.50 -39.48
#